data_AF-A0A516H5M0-F1
#
_entry.id   AF-A0A516H5M0-F1
#
_cell.length_a   1.000
_cell.length_b   1.000
_cell.length_c   1.000
_cell.angle_alpha   90.00
_cell.angle_beta   90.00
_cell.angle_gamma   90.00
#
_symmetry.space_group_name_H-M   'P 1'
#
loop_
_entity.id
_entity.type
_entity.pdbx_description
1 polymer ?
#
loop_
_entity_poly.entity_id
_entity_poly.type
_entity_poly.pdbx_seq_one_letter_code
_entity_poly.pdbx_strand_id
1 'polypeptide(L)'
;MNQVAIQGSQALFQALHMEDTAGNWLQPTAPSPAMLAQARAILADFPARLAPAEPAAVRKWLISLGALCAGRMPLDEAERRVAAYVALIEQPAGVFTKNSLARVAGAFQWFPAFAELKPALDAEALRLRKEYQRLQRLLQPPAITAGPRLPPSAESIAARARAMQEAGLA
;
A
#
# COMPACT_ATOMS: atom_id res chain seq x y z
N MET A 1 -10.50 24.52 13.28
CA MET A 1 -10.46 23.10 12.82
C MET A 1 -11.64 22.38 13.47
N ASN A 2 -12.44 21.66 12.68
CA ASN A 2 -13.69 21.05 13.13
C ASN A 2 -13.39 19.74 13.88
N GLN A 3 -13.89 19.57 15.11
CA GLN A 3 -13.57 18.45 16.00
C GLN A 3 -13.93 17.09 15.38
N VAL A 4 -14.98 17.06 14.57
CA VAL A 4 -15.43 15.88 13.79
C VAL A 4 -14.39 15.43 12.76
N ALA A 5 -13.67 16.36 12.13
CA ALA A 5 -12.65 16.04 11.14
C ALA A 5 -11.40 15.42 11.80
N ILE A 6 -11.04 15.89 12.99
CA ILE A 6 -9.91 15.36 13.76
C ILE A 6 -10.22 13.92 14.21
N GLN A 7 -11.43 13.68 14.75
CA GLN A 7 -11.88 12.36 15.18
C GLN A 7 -11.95 11.36 14.01
N GLY A 8 -12.45 11.80 12.85
CA GLY A 8 -12.45 10.97 11.64
C GLY A 8 -11.03 10.52 11.27
N SER A 9 -10.06 11.45 11.29
CA SER A 9 -8.68 11.16 10.84
C SER A 9 -7.98 10.18 11.75
N GLN A 10 -8.23 10.29 13.07
CA GLN A 10 -7.70 9.36 14.04
C GLN A 10 -8.33 7.97 13.90
N ALA A 11 -9.65 7.90 13.70
CA ALA A 11 -10.36 6.64 13.50
C ALA A 11 -9.89 5.92 12.22
N LEU A 12 -9.70 6.66 11.13
CA LEU A 12 -9.14 6.11 9.89
C LEU A 12 -7.72 5.60 10.09
N PHE A 13 -6.87 6.37 10.77
CA PHE A 13 -5.50 5.94 11.05
C PHE A 13 -5.47 4.64 11.84
N GLN A 14 -6.26 4.54 12.91
CA GLN A 14 -6.39 3.30 13.70
C GLN A 14 -6.90 2.13 12.84
N ALA A 15 -7.96 2.34 12.07
CA ALA A 15 -8.51 1.32 11.18
C ALA A 15 -7.50 0.78 10.16
N LEU A 16 -6.63 1.63 9.61
CA LEU A 16 -5.62 1.21 8.63
C LEU A 16 -4.44 0.46 9.25
N HIS A 17 -4.23 0.53 10.57
CA HIS A 17 -3.07 -0.03 11.26
C HIS A 17 -3.44 -1.09 12.31
N MET A 18 -4.73 -1.38 12.47
CA MET A 18 -5.20 -2.43 13.38
C MET A 18 -4.87 -3.80 12.78
N GLU A 19 -4.05 -4.56 13.49
CA GLU A 19 -3.58 -5.90 13.09
C GLU A 19 -3.80 -6.89 14.25
N ASP A 20 -4.03 -8.16 13.92
CA ASP A 20 -4.09 -9.24 14.91
C ASP A 20 -2.68 -9.67 15.38
N THR A 21 -2.61 -10.63 16.29
CA THR A 21 -1.33 -11.16 16.81
C THR A 21 -0.48 -11.87 15.75
N ALA A 22 -1.07 -12.23 14.61
CA ALA A 22 -0.37 -12.81 13.46
C ALA A 22 0.00 -11.75 12.41
N GLY A 23 -0.27 -10.46 12.65
CA GLY A 23 0.01 -9.37 11.72
C GLY A 23 -1.00 -9.24 10.58
N ASN A 24 -2.16 -9.90 10.66
CA ASN A 24 -3.22 -9.75 9.68
C ASN A 24 -4.01 -8.47 9.96
N TRP A 25 -4.30 -7.71 8.91
CA TRP A 25 -5.11 -6.51 9.02
C TRP A 25 -6.55 -6.82 9.43
N LEU A 26 -7.03 -6.15 10.48
CA LEU A 26 -8.39 -6.26 10.98
C LEU A 26 -9.27 -5.17 10.36
N GLN A 27 -10.07 -5.56 9.37
CA GLN A 27 -11.03 -4.65 8.73
C GLN A 27 -12.10 -4.22 9.75
N PRO A 28 -12.40 -2.92 9.88
CA PRO A 28 -13.51 -2.46 10.72
C PRO A 28 -14.86 -3.02 10.25
N THR A 29 -15.62 -3.60 11.17
CA THR A 29 -16.93 -4.21 10.88
C THR A 29 -17.99 -3.19 10.46
N ALA A 30 -17.95 -1.98 11.03
CA ALA A 30 -18.91 -0.90 10.78
C ALA A 30 -18.20 0.45 10.63
N PRO A 31 -17.61 0.75 9.46
CA PRO A 31 -16.91 2.00 9.24
C PRO A 31 -17.85 3.21 9.27
N SER A 32 -17.50 4.27 10.02
CA SER A 32 -18.34 5.47 10.10
C SER A 32 -18.36 6.26 8.78
N PRO A 33 -19.44 7.02 8.49
CA PRO A 33 -19.50 7.84 7.27
C PRO A 33 -18.35 8.84 7.14
N ALA A 34 -17.89 9.43 8.26
CA ALA A 34 -16.76 10.34 8.28
C ALA A 34 -15.44 9.64 7.89
N MET A 35 -15.22 8.42 8.39
CA MET A 35 -14.05 7.62 8.03
C MET A 35 -14.06 7.23 6.55
N LEU A 36 -15.22 6.84 6.01
CA LEU A 36 -15.37 6.53 4.58
C LEU A 36 -15.14 7.76 3.69
N ALA A 37 -15.62 8.93 4.10
CA ALA A 37 -15.40 10.18 3.37
C ALA A 37 -13.91 10.52 3.31
N GLN A 38 -13.18 10.38 4.42
CA GLN A 38 -11.75 10.60 4.46
C GLN A 38 -10.95 9.55 3.67
N ALA A 39 -11.35 8.28 3.76
CA ALA A 39 -10.73 7.22 2.97
C ALA A 39 -10.85 7.49 1.46
N ARG A 40 -12.02 7.97 0.99
CA ARG A 40 -12.19 8.42 -0.41
C ARG A 40 -11.28 9.59 -0.76
N ALA A 41 -11.22 10.61 0.10
CA ALA A 41 -10.38 11.78 -0.14
C ALA A 41 -8.89 11.39 -0.26
N ILE A 42 -8.40 10.53 0.63
CA ILE A 42 -7.02 10.05 0.58
C ILE A 42 -6.78 9.16 -0.65
N LEU A 43 -7.73 8.27 -0.97
CA LEU A 43 -7.60 7.34 -2.11
C LEU A 43 -7.51 8.09 -3.46
N ALA A 44 -8.10 9.28 -3.57
CA ALA A 44 -8.03 10.10 -4.79
C ALA A 44 -6.58 10.46 -5.18
N ASP A 45 -5.68 10.61 -4.21
CA ASP A 45 -4.28 10.98 -4.44
C ASP A 45 -3.36 9.75 -4.67
N PHE A 46 -3.85 8.54 -4.41
CA PHE A 46 -3.04 7.33 -4.50
C PHE A 46 -2.50 6.99 -5.89
N PRO A 47 -3.23 7.23 -7.00
CA PRO A 47 -2.67 7.00 -8.34
C PRO A 47 -1.36 7.76 -8.56
N ALA A 48 -1.29 9.03 -8.16
CA ALA A 48 -0.06 9.82 -8.24
C ALA A 48 1.04 9.29 -7.31
N ARG A 49 0.68 8.84 -6.10
CA ARG A 49 1.63 8.22 -5.15
C ARG A 49 2.18 6.88 -5.65
N LEU A 50 1.42 6.13 -6.46
CA LEU A 50 1.81 4.83 -7.00
C LEU A 50 2.49 4.93 -8.37
N ALA A 51 2.46 6.09 -9.02
CA ALA A 51 3.18 6.35 -10.25
C ALA A 51 4.70 6.24 -10.03
N PRO A 52 5.49 5.97 -11.09
CA PRO A 52 6.94 6.02 -11.03
C PRO A 52 7.45 7.36 -10.47
N ALA A 53 8.48 7.32 -9.64
CA ALA A 53 9.06 8.53 -9.08
C ALA A 53 9.85 9.33 -10.12
N GLU A 54 9.72 10.65 -10.11
CA GLU A 54 10.55 11.51 -10.95
C GLU A 54 12.02 11.45 -10.50
N PRO A 55 12.99 11.33 -11.42
CA PRO A 55 14.42 11.26 -11.08
C PRO A 55 14.91 12.42 -10.20
N ALA A 56 14.36 13.63 -10.40
CA ALA A 56 14.70 14.80 -9.60
C ALA A 56 14.23 14.67 -8.14
N ALA A 57 13.05 14.09 -7.91
CA ALA A 57 12.52 13.84 -6.57
C ALA A 57 13.35 12.77 -5.84
N VAL A 58 13.72 11.68 -6.53
CA VAL A 58 14.59 10.63 -6.00
C VAL A 58 15.96 11.20 -5.64
N ARG A 59 16.58 11.98 -6.53
CA ARG A 59 17.86 12.65 -6.28
C ARG A 59 17.82 13.52 -5.03
N LYS A 60 16.81 14.39 -4.91
CA LYS A 60 16.63 15.25 -3.73
C LYS A 60 16.48 14.44 -2.45
N TRP A 61 15.72 13.35 -2.51
CA TRP A 61 15.50 12.47 -1.37
C TRP A 61 16.80 11.77 -0.94
N LEU A 62 17.58 11.24 -1.88
CA LEU A 62 18.88 10.58 -1.61
C LEU A 62 19.93 11.54 -1.03
N ILE A 63 20.00 12.78 -1.54
CA ILE A 63 20.86 13.82 -0.96
C ILE A 63 20.47 14.09 0.49
N SER A 64 19.16 14.17 0.76
CA SER A 64 18.65 14.37 2.12
C SER A 64 18.98 13.19 3.03
N LEU A 65 18.93 11.95 2.51
CA LEU A 65 19.36 10.76 3.25
C LEU A 65 20.85 10.84 3.59
N GLY A 66 21.69 11.21 2.62
CA GLY A 66 23.12 11.44 2.83
C GLY A 66 23.42 12.46 3.93
N ALA A 67 22.65 13.55 3.99
CA ALA A 67 22.80 14.57 5.03
C ALA A 67 22.35 14.11 6.43
N LEU A 68 21.48 13.09 6.52
CA LEU A 68 20.99 12.55 7.79
C LEU A 68 21.84 11.38 8.31
N CYS A 69 22.55 10.67 7.45
CA CYS A 69 23.52 9.66 7.87
C CYS A 69 24.81 10.32 8.37
N ALA A 70 25.47 9.71 9.35
CA ALA A 70 26.80 10.13 9.76
C ALA A 70 27.78 9.90 8.60
N GLY A 71 28.76 10.79 8.42
CA GLY A 71 29.74 10.65 7.35
C GLY A 71 30.54 11.92 7.04
N ARG A 72 31.78 11.73 6.58
CA ARG A 72 32.56 12.72 5.84
C ARG A 72 32.75 12.24 4.40
N MET A 73 31.65 11.86 3.75
CA MET A 73 31.73 11.49 2.33
C MET A 73 32.06 12.75 1.51
N PRO A 74 33.10 12.71 0.67
CA PRO A 74 33.37 13.78 -0.29
C PRO A 74 32.14 14.05 -1.16
N LEU A 75 31.90 15.33 -1.49
CA LEU A 75 30.72 15.73 -2.27
C LEU A 75 30.67 15.04 -3.64
N ASP A 76 31.83 14.88 -4.30
CA ASP A 76 31.93 14.24 -5.61
C ASP A 76 31.60 12.74 -5.54
N GLU A 77 32.00 12.05 -4.48
CA GLU A 77 31.63 10.65 -4.25
C GLU A 77 30.12 10.52 -4.01
N ALA A 78 29.55 11.42 -3.20
CA ALA A 78 28.11 11.44 -2.93
C ALA A 78 27.30 11.68 -4.22
N GLU A 79 27.71 12.63 -5.05
CA GLU A 79 27.06 12.92 -6.33
C GLU A 79 27.10 11.73 -7.29
N ARG A 80 28.26 11.05 -7.40
CA ARG A 80 28.39 9.84 -8.25
C ARG A 80 27.49 8.72 -7.76
N ARG A 81 27.44 8.46 -6.45
CA ARG A 81 26.57 7.44 -5.85
C ARG A 81 25.10 7.75 -6.11
N VAL A 82 24.68 8.99 -5.83
CA VAL A 82 23.29 9.43 -6.07
C VAL A 82 22.92 9.29 -7.54
N ALA A 83 23.80 9.70 -8.46
CA ALA A 83 23.55 9.57 -9.90
C ALA A 83 23.37 8.11 -10.33
N ALA A 84 24.21 7.20 -9.82
CA ALA A 84 24.08 5.77 -10.09
C ALA A 84 22.79 5.18 -9.50
N TYR A 85 22.39 5.58 -8.30
CA TYR A 85 21.21 5.05 -7.62
C TYR A 85 19.92 5.51 -8.32
N VAL A 86 19.84 6.77 -8.75
CA VAL A 86 18.66 7.31 -9.44
C VAL A 86 18.32 6.51 -10.69
N ALA A 87 19.32 5.99 -11.41
CA ALA A 87 19.11 5.18 -12.62
C ALA A 87 18.56 3.77 -12.33
N LEU A 88 18.69 3.27 -11.09
CA LEU A 88 18.33 1.91 -10.70
C LEU A 88 17.07 1.83 -9.82
N ILE A 89 16.55 2.98 -9.39
CA ILE A 89 15.38 3.07 -8.51
C ILE A 89 14.10 3.02 -9.35
N GLU A 90 13.24 2.06 -9.01
CA GLU A 90 11.94 1.83 -9.69
C GLU A 90 10.75 2.03 -8.74
N GLN A 91 11.02 2.42 -7.49
CA GLN A 91 9.97 2.57 -6.48
C GLN A 91 9.03 3.75 -6.81
N PRO A 92 7.76 3.66 -6.37
CA PRO A 92 6.77 4.68 -6.71
C PRO A 92 7.02 6.00 -5.97
N ALA A 93 6.51 7.11 -6.50
CA ALA A 93 6.71 8.47 -5.99
C ALA A 93 6.39 8.61 -4.48
N GLY A 94 5.36 7.91 -4.02
CA GLY A 94 4.93 7.89 -2.62
C GLY A 94 5.94 7.28 -1.64
N VAL A 95 7.02 6.64 -2.12
CA VAL A 95 8.15 6.18 -1.30
C VAL A 95 9.12 7.31 -0.99
N PHE A 96 9.17 8.39 -1.79
CA PHE A 96 10.14 9.48 -1.63
C PHE A 96 9.55 10.67 -0.87
N THR A 97 9.13 10.42 0.37
CA THR A 97 8.51 11.43 1.26
C THR A 97 9.41 11.75 2.44
N LYS A 98 9.12 12.84 3.17
CA LYS A 98 9.78 13.15 4.44
C LYS A 98 9.62 12.05 5.49
N ASN A 99 8.45 11.39 5.52
CA ASN A 99 8.16 10.36 6.52
C ASN A 99 8.96 9.07 6.27
N SER A 100 9.05 8.64 5.01
CA SER A 100 9.91 7.50 4.65
C SER A 100 11.38 7.85 4.79
N LEU A 101 11.80 9.09 4.49
CA LEU A 101 13.17 9.54 4.75
C LEU A 101 13.56 9.35 6.21
N ALA A 102 12.72 9.81 7.14
CA ALA A 102 13.01 9.69 8.57
C ALA A 102 13.12 8.23 9.03
N ARG A 103 12.23 7.35 8.55
CA ARG A 103 12.28 5.91 8.88
C ARG A 103 13.51 5.22 8.30
N VAL A 104 13.82 5.47 7.04
CA VAL A 104 14.97 4.84 6.37
C VAL A 104 16.28 5.37 6.95
N ALA A 105 16.41 6.68 7.19
CA ALA A 105 17.59 7.26 7.83
C ALA A 105 17.82 6.70 9.24
N GLY A 106 16.75 6.42 10.00
CA GLY A 106 16.85 5.78 11.31
C GLY A 106 17.40 4.34 11.30
N ALA A 107 17.43 3.68 10.14
CA ALA A 107 17.97 2.33 9.99
C ALA A 107 19.48 2.30 9.68
N PHE A 108 20.08 3.45 9.33
CA PHE A 108 21.45 3.48 8.82
C PHE A 108 22.30 4.53 9.53
N GLN A 109 23.42 4.10 10.10
CA GLN A 109 24.41 5.03 10.64
C GLN A 109 25.20 5.74 9.54
N TRP A 110 25.59 5.03 8.49
CA TRP A 110 26.37 5.54 7.35
C TRP A 110 25.53 5.51 6.08
N PHE A 111 25.93 6.27 5.05
CA PHE A 111 25.20 6.24 3.78
C PHE A 111 25.22 4.83 3.17
N PRO A 112 24.04 4.20 2.95
CA PRO A 112 23.97 2.79 2.62
C PRO A 112 24.46 2.47 1.21
N ALA A 113 24.97 1.26 1.03
CA ALA A 113 25.16 0.70 -0.30
C ALA A 113 23.80 0.45 -0.98
N PHE A 114 23.77 0.40 -2.32
CA PHE A 114 22.51 0.18 -3.04
C PHE A 114 21.81 -1.12 -2.64
N ALA A 115 22.58 -2.18 -2.39
CA ALA A 115 22.05 -3.48 -1.96
C ALA A 115 21.35 -3.44 -0.59
N GLU A 116 21.68 -2.48 0.27
CA GLU A 116 21.06 -2.27 1.58
C GLU A 116 19.86 -1.31 1.47
N LEU A 117 20.00 -0.28 0.62
CA LEU A 117 18.95 0.71 0.40
C LEU A 117 17.74 0.12 -0.32
N LYS A 118 17.96 -0.74 -1.33
CA LYS A 118 16.89 -1.31 -2.15
C LYS A 118 15.84 -2.07 -1.31
N PRO A 119 16.20 -3.00 -0.42
CA PRO A 119 15.24 -3.66 0.47
C PRO A 119 14.45 -2.68 1.35
N ALA A 120 15.08 -1.61 1.84
CA ALA A 120 14.39 -0.59 2.64
C ALA A 120 13.35 0.18 1.81
N LEU A 121 13.68 0.52 0.57
CA LEU A 121 12.73 1.15 -0.36
C LEU A 121 11.61 0.19 -0.78
N ASP A 122 11.91 -1.08 -0.99
CA ASP A 122 10.91 -2.11 -1.30
C ASP A 122 9.93 -2.33 -0.14
N ALA A 123 10.42 -2.27 1.10
CA ALA A 123 9.57 -2.32 2.29
C ALA A 123 8.62 -1.11 2.38
N GLU A 124 9.09 0.10 2.06
CA GLU A 124 8.24 1.29 1.98
C GLU A 124 7.21 1.20 0.84
N ALA A 125 7.62 0.68 -0.32
CA ALA A 125 6.70 0.45 -1.44
C ALA A 125 5.62 -0.57 -1.07
N LEU A 126 5.98 -1.65 -0.36
CA LEU A 126 5.04 -2.62 0.15
C LEU A 126 4.08 -1.99 1.17
N ARG A 127 4.58 -1.17 2.10
CA ARG A 127 3.75 -0.43 3.07
C ARG A 127 2.73 0.47 2.38
N LEU A 128 3.17 1.21 1.35
CA LEU A 128 2.30 2.06 0.53
C LEU A 128 1.21 1.25 -0.19
N ARG A 129 1.57 0.10 -0.79
CA ARG A 129 0.60 -0.78 -1.47
C ARG A 129 -0.39 -1.41 -0.49
N LYS A 130 0.06 -1.82 0.70
CA LYS A 130 -0.83 -2.31 1.77
C LYS A 130 -1.82 -1.22 2.20
N GLU A 131 -1.35 0.01 2.42
CA GLU A 131 -2.21 1.16 2.74
C GLU A 131 -3.29 1.37 1.67
N TYR A 132 -2.90 1.36 0.39
CA TYR A 132 -3.82 1.44 -0.74
C TYR A 132 -4.88 0.33 -0.73
N GLN A 133 -4.46 -0.93 -0.58
CA GLN A 133 -5.36 -2.09 -0.54
C GLN A 133 -6.33 -2.02 0.64
N ARG A 134 -5.85 -1.58 1.82
CA ARG A 134 -6.69 -1.41 3.02
C ARG A 134 -7.74 -0.31 2.80
N LEU A 135 -7.36 0.82 2.21
CA LEU A 135 -8.29 1.90 1.85
C LEU A 135 -9.34 1.44 0.83
N GLN A 136 -8.93 0.70 -0.20
CA GLN A 136 -9.88 0.14 -1.17
C GLN A 136 -10.87 -0.82 -0.51
N ARG A 137 -10.39 -1.75 0.33
CA ARG A 137 -11.24 -2.70 1.05
C ARG A 137 -12.20 -2.01 2.01
N LEU A 138 -11.78 -0.93 2.66
CA LEU A 138 -12.63 -0.16 3.57
C LEU A 138 -13.83 0.47 2.85
N LEU A 139 -13.66 0.82 1.57
CA LEU A 139 -14.70 1.42 0.73
C LEU A 139 -15.58 0.40 0.02
N GLN A 140 -15.18 -0.87 -0.01
CA GLN A 140 -16.00 -1.94 -0.56
C GLN A 140 -17.06 -2.36 0.47
N PRO A 141 -18.29 -2.68 0.04
CA PRO A 141 -19.25 -3.36 0.90
C PRO A 141 -18.59 -4.63 1.47
N PRO A 142 -18.89 -5.04 2.72
CA PRO A 142 -18.45 -6.33 3.20
C PRO A 142 -18.90 -7.37 2.16
N ALA A 143 -17.95 -8.14 1.66
CA ALA A 143 -18.27 -9.24 0.75
C ALA A 143 -19.27 -10.12 1.51
N ILE A 144 -20.54 -10.04 1.12
CA ILE A 144 -21.55 -10.99 1.57
C ILE A 144 -20.95 -12.31 1.15
N THR A 145 -20.44 -13.07 2.11
CA THR A 145 -20.03 -14.44 1.89
C THR A 145 -21.28 -15.06 1.31
N ALA A 146 -21.28 -15.34 0.01
CA ALA A 146 -22.41 -15.98 -0.63
C ALA A 146 -22.75 -17.15 0.29
N GLY A 147 -23.95 -17.12 0.88
CA GLY A 147 -24.37 -18.15 1.82
C GLY A 147 -24.10 -19.53 1.21
N PRO A 148 -23.95 -20.58 2.04
CA PRO A 148 -23.70 -21.93 1.54
C PRO A 148 -24.56 -22.15 0.30
N ARG A 149 -23.92 -22.36 -0.87
CA ARG A 149 -24.65 -22.56 -2.13
C ARG A 149 -25.73 -23.58 -1.80
N LEU A 150 -26.99 -23.15 -1.83
CA LEU A 150 -28.10 -24.07 -1.64
C LEU A 150 -27.85 -25.21 -2.63
N PRO A 151 -27.86 -26.48 -2.18
CA PRO A 151 -27.68 -27.59 -3.09
C PRO A 151 -28.67 -27.41 -4.24
N PRO A 152 -28.25 -27.66 -5.50
CA PRO A 152 -29.13 -27.51 -6.65
C PRO A 152 -30.43 -28.24 -6.37
N SER A 153 -31.57 -27.57 -6.55
CA SER A 153 -32.88 -28.18 -6.30
C SER A 153 -33.00 -29.46 -7.11
N ALA A 154 -33.76 -30.45 -6.61
CA ALA A 154 -34.03 -31.69 -7.35
C ALA A 154 -34.55 -31.40 -8.78
N GLU A 155 -35.29 -30.31 -8.93
CA GLU A 155 -35.78 -29.80 -10.20
C GLU A 155 -34.65 -29.32 -11.14
N SER A 156 -33.65 -28.61 -10.64
CA SER A 156 -32.48 -28.20 -11.42
C SER A 156 -31.57 -29.37 -11.80
N ILE A 157 -31.50 -30.40 -10.95
CA ILE A 157 -30.79 -31.65 -11.24
C ILE A 157 -31.52 -32.40 -12.35
N ALA A 158 -32.85 -32.52 -12.25
CA ALA A 158 -33.69 -33.16 -13.27
C ALA A 158 -33.63 -32.42 -14.61
N ALA A 159 -33.64 -31.08 -14.59
CA ALA A 159 -33.51 -30.26 -15.80
C ALA A 159 -32.15 -30.46 -16.49
N ARG A 160 -31.04 -30.53 -15.72
CA ARG A 160 -29.71 -30.83 -16.28
C ARG A 160 -29.62 -32.26 -16.82
N ALA A 161 -30.22 -33.23 -16.15
CA ALA A 161 -30.24 -34.62 -16.62
C ALA A 161 -30.99 -34.75 -17.95
N ARG A 162 -32.14 -34.08 -18.10
CA ARG A 162 -32.89 -34.04 -19.37
C ARG A 162 -32.09 -33.35 -20.48
N ALA A 163 -31.47 -32.21 -20.18
CA ALA A 163 -30.64 -31.50 -21.14
C ALA A 163 -29.42 -32.33 -21.61
N MET A 164 -28.83 -33.16 -20.74
CA MET A 164 -27.75 -34.08 -21.13
C MET A 164 -28.24 -35.25 -22.00
N GLN A 165 -29.43 -35.78 -21.72
CA GLN A 165 -30.06 -36.83 -22.54
C GLN A 165 -30.44 -36.31 -23.93
N GLU A 166 -30.97 -35.09 -24.03
CA GLU A 166 -31.31 -34.45 -25.31
C GLU A 166 -30.07 -34.09 -26.14
N ALA A 167 -28.92 -33.85 -25.49
CA ALA A 167 -27.66 -33.53 -26.16
C ALA A 167 -26.87 -34.76 -26.67
N GLY A 168 -27.37 -35.99 -26.46
CA GLY A 168 -26.74 -37.22 -26.98
C GLY A 168 -25.38 -37.55 -26.40
N LEU A 169 -25.04 -37.00 -25.23
CA LEU A 169 -23.80 -37.27 -24.49
C LEU A 169 -24.12 -38.19 -23.31
N ALA A 170 -24.15 -39.50 -23.57
CA ALA A 170 -24.18 -40.55 -22.55
C ALA A 170 -23.01 -41.51 -22.78
#